data_AF-A0A3C0CJ85-F1
#
_entry.id   AF-A0A3C0CJ85-F1
#
_cell.length_a   1.000
_cell.length_b   1.000
_cell.length_c   1.000
_cell.angle_alpha   90.00
_cell.angle_beta   90.00
_cell.angle_gamma   90.00
#
_symmetry.space_group_name_H-M   'P 1'
#
loop_
_entity.id
_entity.type
_entity.pdbx_description
1 polymer ?
#
loop_
_entity_poly.entity_id
_entity_poly.type
_entity_poly.pdbx_seq_one_letter_code
_entity_poly.pdbx_strand_id
1 'polypeptide(L)'
;MKTYHIRFYENRWIYYCISLAVVLVGLICNVIFGTRLDIQFTGGAVLSYSYSGEIETQKVERAVESSLGRDASVSVNKNVRSAESGQVSNNVTISLAGTNSITPADQTAVLKALNKAYPNEKFESLKMDSVNPSMGQSFFLKCIVAVLIAFLLLNLYIAARFRKIGGMAAGFFAIFALLHDVAMVYFTFIIFRMPLDDNFIAVVLTILGYSLNDTIVIYDRIRENRRLMGPKTPYRVLVNTSINQTFTRSINTAICTFLAIATVFVVGSVYQLNSVV
;
A
#
# COMPACT_ATOMS: atom_id res chain seq x y z
N MET A 1 -17.18 -4.95 -32.42
CA MET A 1 -16.47 -4.28 -31.31
C MET A 1 -15.80 -3.03 -31.86
N LYS A 2 -15.95 -1.85 -31.24
CA LYS A 2 -15.25 -0.63 -31.67
C LYS A 2 -13.74 -0.90 -31.64
N THR A 3 -13.08 -0.84 -32.79
CA THR A 3 -11.63 -0.97 -32.90
C THR A 3 -11.02 0.41 -32.81
N TYR A 4 -10.35 0.69 -31.69
CA TYR A 4 -9.51 1.87 -31.58
C TYR A 4 -8.28 1.69 -32.49
N HIS A 5 -7.76 2.78 -33.05
CA HIS A 5 -6.53 2.79 -33.86
C HIS A 5 -5.45 3.59 -33.16
N ILE A 6 -5.22 3.29 -31.88
CA ILE A 6 -4.21 3.98 -31.07
C ILE A 6 -2.83 3.36 -31.34
N ARG A 7 -1.84 4.24 -31.50
CA ARG A 7 -0.44 3.90 -31.81
C ARG A 7 0.40 3.72 -30.53
N PHE A 8 0.14 2.62 -29.80
CA PHE A 8 0.78 2.35 -28.51
C PHE A 8 2.29 2.10 -28.63
N TYR A 9 2.72 1.35 -29.64
CA TYR A 9 4.12 0.97 -29.83
C TYR A 9 5.01 2.19 -30.16
N GLU A 10 4.49 3.13 -30.95
CA GLU A 10 5.18 4.35 -31.33
C GLU A 10 5.35 5.29 -30.13
N ASN A 11 4.33 5.35 -29.27
CA ASN A 11 4.31 6.22 -28.10
C ASN A 11 4.91 5.58 -26.84
N ARG A 12 5.57 4.42 -26.95
CA ARG A 12 6.16 3.68 -25.82
C ARG A 12 7.07 4.51 -24.92
N TRP A 13 7.82 5.44 -25.51
CA TRP A 13 8.73 6.31 -24.77
C TRP A 13 7.98 7.28 -23.85
N ILE A 14 6.79 7.75 -24.23
CA ILE A 14 5.96 8.61 -23.38
C ILE A 14 5.52 7.81 -22.14
N TYR A 15 5.06 6.57 -22.33
CA TYR A 15 4.63 5.72 -21.21
C TYR A 15 5.80 5.35 -20.28
N TYR A 16 6.97 5.05 -20.83
CA TYR A 16 8.18 4.82 -20.03
C TYR A 16 8.61 6.08 -19.27
N CYS A 17 8.57 7.26 -19.89
CA CYS A 17 8.89 8.51 -19.21
C CYS A 17 7.91 8.83 -18.07
N ILE A 18 6.60 8.62 -18.27
CA ILE A 18 5.60 8.84 -17.21
C ILE A 18 5.87 7.90 -16.03
N SER A 19 6.06 6.61 -16.31
CA SER A 19 6.37 5.60 -15.30
C SER A 19 7.65 5.92 -14.54
N LEU A 20 8.71 6.28 -15.27
CA LEU A 20 9.99 6.66 -14.69
C LEU A 20 9.88 7.95 -13.85
N ALA A 21 9.08 8.93 -14.28
CA ALA A 21 8.84 10.15 -13.52
C ALA A 21 8.19 9.85 -12.16
N VAL A 22 7.20 8.94 -12.11
CA VAL A 22 6.57 8.55 -10.85
C VAL A 22 7.58 7.86 -9.93
N VAL A 23 8.38 6.94 -10.48
CA VAL A 23 9.46 6.27 -9.72
C VAL A 23 10.48 7.27 -9.18
N LEU A 24 10.89 8.25 -9.99
CA LEU A 24 11.85 9.29 -9.59
C LEU A 24 11.28 10.20 -8.50
N VAL A 25 10.02 10.64 -8.63
CA VAL A 25 9.34 11.42 -7.59
C VAL A 25 9.24 10.60 -6.30
N GLY A 26 8.86 9.34 -6.40
CA GLY A 26 8.83 8.41 -5.27
C GLY A 26 10.18 8.25 -4.59
N LEU A 27 11.26 8.14 -5.36
CA LEU A 27 12.62 8.01 -4.86
C LEU A 27 13.11 9.29 -4.17
N ILE A 28 12.80 10.46 -4.72
CA ILE A 28 13.08 11.76 -4.08
C ILE A 28 12.32 11.87 -2.76
N CYS A 29 11.02 11.54 -2.75
CA CYS A 29 10.22 11.51 -1.52
C CYS A 29 10.78 10.52 -0.51
N ASN A 30 11.29 9.37 -0.95
CA ASN A 30 11.89 8.37 -0.08
C ASN A 30 13.16 8.87 0.61
N VAL A 31 14.04 9.56 -0.12
CA VAL A 31 15.27 10.14 0.45
C VAL A 31 14.95 11.27 1.44
N ILE A 32 13.92 12.09 1.16
CA ILE A 32 13.56 13.24 2.02
C ILE A 32 12.78 12.80 3.27
N PHE A 33 11.78 11.93 3.11
CA PHE A 33 10.84 11.58 4.19
C PHE A 33 11.18 10.25 4.89
N GLY A 34 12.05 9.43 4.29
CA GLY A 34 12.34 8.10 4.77
C GLY A 34 11.19 7.11 4.59
N THR A 35 11.47 5.84 4.86
CA THR A 35 10.45 4.78 4.91
C THR A 35 9.99 4.62 6.35
N ARG A 36 8.69 4.77 6.61
CA ARG A 36 8.10 4.49 7.93
C ARG A 36 7.52 3.08 7.91
N LEU A 37 8.11 2.18 8.70
CA LEU A 37 7.55 0.87 8.96
C LEU A 37 6.56 0.98 10.13
N ASP A 38 5.44 0.28 10.03
CA ASP A 38 4.46 0.23 11.10
C ASP A 38 4.95 -0.63 12.29
N ILE A 39 4.35 -0.41 13.47
CA ILE A 39 4.63 -1.18 14.68
C ILE A 39 4.39 -2.68 14.49
N GLN A 40 3.54 -3.07 13.55
CA GLN A 40 3.34 -4.48 13.18
C GLN A 40 4.62 -5.16 12.66
N PHE A 41 5.56 -4.40 12.09
CA PHE A 41 6.82 -4.92 11.54
C PHE A 41 8.02 -4.63 12.43
N THR A 42 8.08 -3.45 13.04
CA THR A 42 9.21 -3.08 13.91
C THR A 42 9.05 -3.57 15.34
N GLY A 43 7.82 -3.90 15.76
CA GLY A 43 7.45 -3.93 17.17
C GLY A 43 7.33 -2.53 17.75
N GLY A 44 6.72 -2.47 18.93
CA GLY A 44 6.44 -1.22 19.64
C GLY A 44 5.01 -1.21 20.15
N ALA A 45 4.53 -0.03 20.51
CA ALA A 45 3.16 0.11 20.97
C ALA A 45 2.57 1.44 20.57
N VAL A 46 1.29 1.41 20.22
CA VAL A 46 0.47 2.54 19.86
C VAL A 46 -0.64 2.68 20.88
N LEU A 47 -0.68 3.84 21.53
CA LEU A 47 -1.74 4.20 22.46
C LEU A 47 -2.58 5.30 21.82
N SER A 48 -3.88 5.05 21.66
CA SER A 48 -4.83 6.02 21.14
C SER A 48 -5.73 6.51 22.27
N TYR A 49 -5.77 7.83 22.45
CA TYR A 49 -6.63 8.48 23.45
C TYR A 49 -7.53 9.52 22.77
N SER A 50 -8.78 9.65 23.22
CA SER A 50 -9.62 10.81 22.90
C SER A 50 -9.33 11.93 23.90
N TYR A 51 -9.48 13.18 23.47
CA TYR A 51 -9.34 14.36 24.34
C TYR A 51 -10.31 15.47 23.94
N SER A 52 -10.63 16.35 24.89
CA SER A 52 -11.59 17.44 24.77
C SER A 52 -10.90 18.81 24.91
N GLY A 53 -10.51 19.41 23.78
CA GLY A 53 -9.93 20.76 23.69
C GLY A 53 -8.70 20.85 22.77
N GLU A 54 -7.69 21.65 23.14
CA GLU A 54 -6.47 21.87 22.35
C GLU A 54 -5.21 21.33 23.05
N ILE A 55 -4.53 20.40 22.39
CA ILE A 55 -3.25 19.85 22.84
C ILE A 55 -2.13 20.26 21.89
N GLU A 56 -0.96 20.47 22.48
CA GLU A 56 0.28 20.72 21.75
C GLU A 56 1.10 19.43 21.69
N THR A 57 1.42 18.97 20.48
CA THR A 57 2.10 17.69 20.20
C THR A 57 3.40 17.55 21.00
N GLN A 58 4.22 18.60 21.04
CA GLN A 58 5.52 18.60 21.74
C GLN A 58 5.38 18.46 23.26
N LYS A 59 4.32 19.01 23.84
CA LYS A 59 4.07 18.93 25.28
C LYS A 59 3.55 17.54 25.68
N VAL A 60 2.78 16.89 24.79
CA VAL A 60 2.36 15.49 24.96
C VAL A 60 3.56 14.56 24.84
N GLU A 61 4.40 14.73 23.82
CA GLU A 61 5.63 13.97 23.60
C GLU A 61 6.54 14.01 24.83
N ARG A 62 6.86 15.21 25.33
CA ARG A 62 7.67 15.37 26.57
C ARG A 62 7.03 14.74 27.80
N ALA A 63 5.70 14.83 27.95
CA ALA A 63 5.01 14.24 29.09
C ALA A 63 5.11 12.70 29.06
N VAL A 64 4.97 12.11 27.88
CA VAL A 64 5.09 10.66 27.68
C VAL A 64 6.54 10.22 27.86
N GLU A 65 7.50 10.90 27.25
CA GLU A 65 8.94 10.64 27.39
C GLU A 65 9.39 10.71 28.86
N SER A 66 8.94 11.73 29.60
CA SER A 66 9.27 11.86 31.03
C SER A 66 8.66 10.77 31.90
N SER A 67 7.54 10.15 31.46
CA SER A 67 6.83 9.11 32.21
C SER A 67 7.39 7.71 31.98
N LEU A 68 7.81 7.42 30.74
CA LEU A 68 8.25 6.08 30.32
C LEU A 68 9.77 5.99 30.08
N GLY A 69 10.46 7.13 29.97
CA GLY A 69 11.87 7.20 29.61
C GLY A 69 12.16 6.68 28.19
N ARG A 70 11.19 6.84 27.27
CA ARG A 70 11.26 6.33 25.89
C ARG A 70 10.81 7.39 24.90
N ASP A 71 11.48 7.45 23.76
CA ASP A 71 11.11 8.33 22.65
C ASP A 71 9.70 7.98 22.15
N ALA A 72 8.86 9.01 22.04
CA ALA A 72 7.44 8.85 21.72
C ALA A 72 7.06 9.76 20.55
N SER A 73 6.77 9.18 19.38
CA SER A 73 6.23 9.95 18.25
C SER A 73 4.74 10.18 18.47
N VAL A 74 4.32 11.44 18.59
CA VAL A 74 2.91 11.81 18.78
C VAL A 74 2.31 12.32 17.47
N SER A 75 1.20 11.72 17.04
CA SER A 75 0.37 12.20 15.92
C SER A 75 -0.99 12.63 16.44
N VAL A 76 -1.35 13.89 16.19
CA VAL A 76 -2.63 14.48 16.60
C VAL A 76 -3.57 14.49 15.41
N ASN A 77 -4.69 13.79 15.54
CA ASN A 77 -5.74 13.76 14.53
C ASN A 77 -6.97 14.50 15.09
N LYS A 78 -7.24 15.69 14.52
CA LYS A 78 -8.41 16.51 14.90
C LYS A 78 -9.64 16.03 14.12
N ASN A 79 -10.81 16.10 14.75
CA ASN A 79 -12.11 15.73 14.15
C ASN A 79 -12.25 14.26 13.70
N VAL A 80 -11.76 13.30 14.50
CA VAL A 80 -11.98 11.87 14.23
C VAL A 80 -13.31 11.47 14.89
N ARG A 81 -14.33 11.11 14.13
CA ARG A 81 -15.60 10.66 14.72
C ARG A 81 -15.53 9.15 14.98
N SER A 82 -15.87 8.78 16.20
CA SER A 82 -15.80 7.39 16.64
C SER A 82 -16.92 6.58 15.97
N ALA A 83 -16.56 5.46 15.35
CA ALA A 83 -17.49 4.58 14.63
C ALA A 83 -18.58 3.98 15.54
N GLU A 84 -18.33 3.86 16.84
CA GLU A 84 -19.28 3.28 17.81
C GLU A 84 -20.24 4.29 18.44
N SER A 85 -19.83 5.55 18.62
CA SER A 85 -20.63 6.57 19.34
C SER A 85 -21.12 7.72 18.46
N GLY A 86 -20.60 7.84 17.23
CA GLY A 86 -20.93 8.93 16.31
C GLY A 86 -20.45 10.32 16.77
N GLN A 87 -19.80 10.42 17.93
CA GLN A 87 -19.25 11.65 18.47
C GLN A 87 -17.95 12.03 17.77
N VAL A 88 -17.81 13.31 17.45
CA VAL A 88 -16.57 13.90 16.94
C VAL A 88 -15.68 14.14 18.14
N SER A 89 -14.61 13.35 18.28
CA SER A 89 -13.58 13.57 19.30
C SER A 89 -12.26 13.91 18.63
N ASN A 90 -11.41 14.66 19.34
CA ASN A 90 -10.03 14.77 18.92
C ASN A 90 -9.29 13.54 19.44
N ASN A 91 -8.49 12.92 18.57
CA ASN A 91 -7.75 11.71 18.92
C ASN A 91 -6.25 12.01 18.89
N VAL A 92 -5.55 11.56 19.91
CA VAL A 92 -4.09 11.56 19.96
C VAL A 92 -3.61 10.13 19.87
N THR A 93 -2.74 9.88 18.89
CA THR A 93 -2.06 8.59 18.70
C THR A 93 -0.62 8.77 19.14
N ILE A 94 -0.23 8.03 20.17
CA ILE A 94 1.11 8.03 20.75
C ILE A 94 1.77 6.74 20.31
N SER A 95 2.73 6.85 19.41
CA SER A 95 3.55 5.74 18.94
C SER A 95 4.85 5.71 19.74
N LEU A 96 4.99 4.72 20.60
CA LEU A 96 6.17 4.52 21.42
C LEU A 96 7.18 3.70 20.64
N ALA A 97 8.29 4.33 20.27
CA ALA A 97 9.39 3.69 19.57
C ALA A 97 10.16 2.82 20.56
N GLY A 98 10.45 1.56 20.19
CA GLY A 98 11.33 0.71 20.97
C GLY A 98 10.97 -0.77 20.96
N THR A 99 11.91 -1.58 21.45
CA THR A 99 11.81 -3.05 21.43
C THR A 99 10.95 -3.65 22.54
N ASN A 100 10.18 -2.84 23.25
CA ASN A 100 9.49 -3.28 24.46
C ASN A 100 8.00 -3.01 24.32
N SER A 101 7.21 -4.08 24.45
CA SER A 101 5.76 -3.98 24.61
C SER A 101 5.40 -3.12 25.82
N ILE A 102 4.21 -2.54 25.79
CA ILE A 102 3.68 -1.74 26.90
C ILE A 102 2.80 -2.62 27.77
N THR A 103 2.92 -2.47 29.08
CA THR A 103 2.04 -3.13 30.05
C THR A 103 0.84 -2.25 30.40
N PRO A 104 -0.27 -2.81 30.93
CA PRO A 104 -1.39 -1.99 31.44
C PRO A 104 -0.96 -0.99 32.53
N ALA A 105 0.12 -1.28 33.27
CA ALA A 105 0.68 -0.37 34.26
C ALA A 105 1.32 0.87 33.59
N ASP A 106 2.06 0.66 32.50
CA ASP A 106 2.65 1.73 31.69
C ASP A 106 1.56 2.60 31.04
N GLN A 107 0.48 1.99 30.54
CA GLN A 107 -0.69 2.71 30.01
C GLN A 107 -1.32 3.61 31.08
N THR A 108 -1.41 3.13 32.32
CA THR A 108 -1.94 3.90 33.44
C THR A 108 -0.99 5.05 33.83
N ALA A 109 0.33 4.83 33.74
CA ALA A 109 1.33 5.85 33.98
C ALA A 109 1.26 6.97 32.92
N VAL A 110 1.11 6.61 31.65
CA VAL A 110 0.89 7.57 30.55
C VAL A 110 -0.40 8.34 30.76
N LEU A 111 -1.51 7.68 31.07
CA LEU A 111 -2.79 8.36 31.31
C LEU A 111 -2.70 9.34 32.49
N LYS A 112 -2.00 8.98 33.56
CA LYS A 112 -1.74 9.88 34.70
C LYS A 112 -0.88 11.07 34.31
N ALA A 113 0.16 10.86 33.50
CA ALA A 113 1.03 11.92 33.01
C ALA A 113 0.26 12.91 32.10
N LEU A 114 -0.59 12.40 31.22
CA LEU A 114 -1.46 13.20 30.34
C LEU A 114 -2.47 14.03 31.16
N ASN A 115 -3.18 13.40 32.09
CA ASN A 115 -4.12 14.10 32.97
C ASN A 115 -3.44 15.14 33.88
N LYS A 116 -2.18 14.92 34.27
CA LYS A 116 -1.39 15.91 35.03
C LYS A 116 -0.96 17.09 34.16
N ALA A 117 -0.57 16.83 32.91
CA ALA A 117 -0.16 17.87 31.96
C ALA A 117 -1.34 18.71 31.46
N TYR A 118 -2.53 18.10 31.41
CA TYR A 118 -3.77 18.67 30.86
C TYR A 118 -4.99 18.27 31.72
N PRO A 119 -5.15 18.88 32.90
CA PRO A 119 -6.22 18.53 33.85
C PRO A 119 -7.64 18.81 33.35
N ASN A 120 -7.79 19.65 32.33
CA ASN A 120 -9.09 20.08 31.79
C ASN A 120 -9.55 19.30 30.55
N GLU A 121 -8.67 18.52 29.93
CA GLU A 121 -8.86 17.97 28.57
C GLU A 121 -9.43 16.54 28.55
N LYS A 122 -9.68 15.93 29.73
CA LYS A 122 -10.28 14.60 29.93
C LYS A 122 -9.86 13.55 28.88
N PHE A 123 -8.72 12.90 29.10
CA PHE A 123 -8.25 11.82 28.23
C PHE A 123 -9.01 10.52 28.51
N GLU A 124 -9.59 9.91 27.48
CA GLU A 124 -10.12 8.55 27.55
C GLU A 124 -9.33 7.62 26.62
N SER A 125 -9.05 6.40 27.10
CA SER A 125 -8.32 5.41 26.29
C SER A 125 -9.26 4.81 25.24
N LEU A 126 -8.94 5.02 23.97
CA LEU A 126 -9.69 4.45 22.85
C LEU A 126 -9.15 3.05 22.50
N LYS A 127 -7.84 2.94 22.27
CA LYS A 127 -7.22 1.71 21.78
C LYS A 127 -5.78 1.60 22.26
N MET A 128 -5.36 0.38 22.60
CA MET A 128 -3.97 0.05 22.87
C MET A 128 -3.58 -1.12 21.97
N ASP A 129 -2.67 -0.88 21.05
CA ASP A 129 -2.05 -1.91 20.23
C ASP A 129 -0.59 -2.05 20.67
N SER A 130 -0.17 -3.24 21.09
CA SER A 130 1.21 -3.49 21.51
C SER A 130 1.71 -4.77 20.84
N VAL A 131 2.78 -4.64 20.07
CA VAL A 131 3.40 -5.75 19.33
C VAL A 131 4.80 -5.96 19.85
N ASN A 132 5.09 -7.20 20.27
CA ASN A 132 6.45 -7.58 20.65
C ASN A 132 7.35 -7.55 19.40
N PRO A 133 8.54 -6.92 19.43
CA PRO A 133 9.40 -6.83 18.25
C PRO A 133 9.88 -8.17 17.71
N SER A 134 10.07 -9.17 18.57
CA SER A 134 10.43 -10.51 18.09
C SER A 134 9.32 -11.10 17.21
N MET A 135 8.06 -10.86 17.59
CA MET A 135 6.88 -11.22 16.81
C MET A 135 6.77 -10.36 15.54
N GLY A 136 6.98 -9.04 15.64
CA GLY A 136 6.94 -8.12 14.51
C GLY A 136 7.98 -8.43 13.43
N GLN A 137 9.23 -8.66 13.81
CA GLN A 137 10.30 -9.08 12.88
C GLN A 137 10.00 -10.44 12.25
N SER A 138 9.53 -11.41 13.05
CA SER A 138 9.15 -12.72 12.53
C SER A 138 7.98 -12.62 11.55
N PHE A 139 7.00 -11.75 11.82
CA PHE A 139 5.87 -11.50 10.96
C PHE A 139 6.29 -10.81 9.65
N PHE A 140 7.11 -9.76 9.74
CA PHE A 140 7.67 -9.08 8.58
C PHE A 140 8.44 -10.03 7.66
N LEU A 141 9.29 -10.90 8.22
CA LEU A 141 9.99 -11.93 7.46
C LEU A 141 9.04 -12.90 6.77
N LYS A 142 7.98 -13.34 7.45
CA LYS A 142 6.93 -14.19 6.85
C LYS A 142 6.22 -13.49 5.70
N CYS A 143 5.92 -12.19 5.83
CA CYS A 143 5.33 -11.38 4.77
C CYS A 143 6.26 -11.27 3.55
N ILE A 144 7.54 -10.98 3.76
CA ILE A 144 8.53 -10.96 2.67
C ILE A 144 8.59 -12.32 1.96
N VAL A 145 8.68 -13.40 2.72
CA VAL A 145 8.71 -14.77 2.17
C VAL A 145 7.44 -15.06 1.38
N ALA A 146 6.26 -14.65 1.86
CA ALA A 146 5.00 -14.81 1.13
C ALA A 146 4.99 -14.05 -0.21
N VAL A 147 5.45 -12.79 -0.22
CA VAL A 147 5.60 -11.99 -1.46
C VAL A 147 6.58 -12.66 -2.42
N LEU A 148 7.71 -13.16 -1.92
CA LEU A 148 8.72 -13.85 -2.72
C LEU A 148 8.18 -15.15 -3.33
N ILE A 149 7.47 -15.95 -2.55
CA ILE A 149 6.81 -17.17 -3.03
C ILE A 149 5.76 -16.81 -4.10
N ALA A 150 4.90 -15.83 -3.83
CA ALA A 150 3.90 -15.38 -4.80
C ALA A 150 4.56 -14.93 -6.10
N PHE A 151 5.60 -14.10 -6.01
CA PHE A 151 6.38 -13.63 -7.15
C PHE A 151 6.98 -14.79 -7.96
N LEU A 152 7.60 -15.79 -7.30
CA LEU A 152 8.15 -16.96 -7.97
C LEU A 152 7.08 -17.82 -8.65
N LEU A 153 5.95 -18.07 -7.97
CA LEU A 153 4.83 -18.83 -8.52
C LEU A 153 4.21 -18.14 -9.74
N LEU A 154 4.04 -16.81 -9.68
CA LEU A 154 3.53 -16.03 -10.80
C LEU A 154 4.48 -16.06 -12.00
N ASN A 155 5.79 -15.91 -11.77
CA ASN A 155 6.78 -16.02 -12.83
C ASN A 155 6.79 -17.42 -13.45
N LEU A 156 6.75 -18.48 -12.63
CA LEU A 156 6.68 -19.85 -13.13
C LEU A 156 5.41 -20.08 -13.95
N TYR A 157 4.28 -19.56 -13.50
CA TYR A 157 3.01 -19.64 -14.22
C TYR A 157 3.09 -18.95 -15.59
N ILE A 158 3.58 -17.70 -15.65
CA ILE A 158 3.74 -16.96 -16.91
C ILE A 158 4.71 -17.70 -17.83
N ALA A 159 5.85 -18.15 -17.31
CA ALA A 159 6.85 -18.89 -18.08
C ALA A 159 6.26 -20.17 -18.69
N ALA A 160 5.52 -20.96 -17.91
CA ALA A 160 4.84 -22.16 -18.39
C ALA A 160 3.75 -21.85 -19.43
N ARG A 161 2.92 -20.83 -19.18
CA ARG A 161 1.80 -20.43 -20.05
C ARG A 161 2.28 -19.90 -21.41
N PHE A 162 3.34 -19.09 -21.42
CA PHE A 162 3.82 -18.36 -22.61
C PHE A 162 5.07 -18.92 -23.28
N ARG A 163 5.53 -20.11 -22.86
CA ARG A 163 6.68 -20.84 -23.41
C ARG A 163 6.71 -20.89 -24.95
N LYS A 164 5.54 -20.95 -25.61
CA LYS A 164 5.41 -21.13 -27.07
C LYS A 164 5.51 -19.84 -27.92
N ILE A 165 5.66 -18.64 -27.34
CA ILE A 165 5.67 -17.36 -28.10
C ILE A 165 6.95 -16.57 -27.89
N GLY A 166 7.35 -16.39 -26.63
CA GLY A 166 8.46 -15.51 -26.25
C GLY A 166 9.63 -16.24 -25.63
N GLY A 167 9.57 -17.57 -25.49
CA GLY A 167 10.61 -18.37 -24.84
C GLY A 167 10.99 -17.84 -23.45
N MET A 168 12.27 -17.93 -23.10
CA MET A 168 12.82 -17.41 -21.82
C MET A 168 12.71 -15.88 -21.69
N ALA A 169 12.63 -15.13 -22.81
CA ALA A 169 12.56 -13.68 -22.77
C ALA A 169 11.25 -13.17 -22.16
N ALA A 170 10.13 -13.86 -22.38
CA ALA A 170 8.84 -13.47 -21.79
C ALA A 170 8.84 -13.56 -20.25
N GLY A 171 9.52 -14.55 -19.67
CA GLY A 171 9.69 -14.67 -18.22
C GLY A 171 10.58 -13.55 -17.65
N PHE A 172 11.66 -13.20 -18.34
CA PHE A 172 12.53 -12.11 -17.93
C PHE A 172 11.80 -10.76 -17.93
N PHE A 173 11.04 -10.44 -18.98
CA PHE A 173 10.24 -9.20 -19.00
C PHE A 173 9.10 -9.21 -17.97
N ALA A 174 8.52 -10.36 -17.65
CA ALA A 174 7.52 -10.48 -16.59
C ALA A 174 8.11 -10.16 -15.21
N ILE A 175 9.36 -10.56 -14.93
CA ILE A 175 10.07 -10.17 -13.71
C ILE A 175 10.15 -8.66 -13.58
N PHE A 176 10.57 -7.96 -14.64
CA PHE A 176 10.66 -6.50 -14.62
C PHE A 176 9.31 -5.83 -14.46
N ALA A 177 8.26 -6.36 -15.10
CA ALA A 177 6.90 -5.82 -14.97
C ALA A 177 6.38 -5.96 -13.53
N LEU A 178 6.52 -7.14 -12.93
CA LEU A 178 6.08 -7.37 -11.56
C LEU A 178 6.89 -6.57 -10.54
N LEU A 179 8.21 -6.44 -10.74
CA LEU A 179 9.05 -5.60 -9.88
C LEU A 179 8.66 -4.12 -10.01
N HIS A 180 8.36 -3.68 -11.22
CA HIS A 180 7.85 -2.33 -11.48
C HIS A 180 6.51 -2.09 -10.78
N ASP A 181 5.57 -3.03 -10.83
CA ASP A 181 4.28 -2.93 -10.13
C ASP A 181 4.47 -2.80 -8.61
N VAL A 182 5.32 -3.64 -8.00
CA VAL A 182 5.63 -3.56 -6.56
C VAL A 182 6.28 -2.23 -6.21
N ALA A 183 7.20 -1.74 -7.04
CA ALA A 183 7.85 -0.45 -6.85
C ALA A 183 6.84 0.71 -6.91
N MET A 184 5.89 0.66 -7.85
CA MET A 184 4.83 1.67 -7.96
C MET A 184 3.95 1.73 -6.71
N VAL A 185 3.59 0.56 -6.15
CA VAL A 185 2.83 0.50 -4.89
C VAL A 185 3.64 1.07 -3.73
N TYR A 186 4.90 0.64 -3.60
CA TYR A 186 5.81 1.14 -2.57
C TYR A 186 5.97 2.66 -2.63
N PHE A 187 6.27 3.22 -3.79
CA PHE A 187 6.43 4.67 -3.94
C PHE A 187 5.14 5.44 -3.70
N THR A 188 3.98 4.86 -4.02
CA THR A 188 2.69 5.46 -3.68
C THR A 188 2.54 5.61 -2.16
N PHE A 189 2.85 4.57 -1.37
CA PHE A 189 2.82 4.65 0.09
C PHE A 189 3.77 5.72 0.63
N ILE A 190 4.98 5.82 0.07
CA ILE A 190 5.96 6.84 0.46
C ILE A 190 5.48 8.26 0.12
N ILE A 191 4.92 8.49 -1.07
CA ILE A 191 4.41 9.80 -1.50
C ILE A 191 3.29 10.27 -0.58
N PHE A 192 2.38 9.37 -0.21
CA PHE A 192 1.28 9.66 0.72
C PHE A 192 1.68 9.59 2.19
N ARG A 193 2.95 9.31 2.50
CA ARG A 193 3.49 9.15 3.86
C ARG A 193 2.72 8.14 4.72
N MET A 194 2.17 7.11 4.08
CA MET A 194 1.48 6.02 4.77
C MET A 194 2.54 5.04 5.32
N PRO A 195 2.40 4.58 6.58
CA PRO A 195 3.30 3.55 7.11
C PRO A 195 3.10 2.23 6.35
N LEU A 196 4.18 1.47 6.22
CA LEU A 196 4.11 0.12 5.65
C LEU A 196 3.67 -0.85 6.74
N ASP A 197 2.48 -1.42 6.58
CA ASP A 197 1.81 -2.34 7.50
C ASP A 197 1.43 -3.66 6.80
N ASP A 198 0.66 -4.51 7.47
CA ASP A 198 0.10 -5.74 6.89
C ASP A 198 -0.82 -5.45 5.68
N ASN A 199 -1.56 -4.34 5.70
CA ASN A 199 -2.38 -3.92 4.55
C ASN A 199 -1.53 -3.65 3.31
N PHE A 200 -0.34 -3.04 3.45
CA PHE A 200 0.59 -2.88 2.33
C PHE A 200 0.91 -4.23 1.67
N ILE A 201 1.19 -5.26 2.46
CA ILE A 201 1.49 -6.61 1.93
C ILE A 201 0.27 -7.20 1.22
N ALA A 202 -0.93 -7.06 1.80
CA ALA A 202 -2.17 -7.52 1.17
C ALA A 202 -2.44 -6.80 -0.16
N VAL A 203 -2.20 -5.49 -0.23
CA VAL A 203 -2.35 -4.69 -1.45
C VAL A 203 -1.35 -5.11 -2.51
N VAL A 204 -0.08 -5.32 -2.13
CA VAL A 204 0.96 -5.81 -3.05
C VAL A 204 0.58 -7.16 -3.67
N LEU A 205 0.18 -8.14 -2.85
CA LEU A 205 -0.25 -9.46 -3.35
C LEU A 205 -1.46 -9.35 -4.28
N THR A 206 -2.42 -8.50 -3.92
CA THR A 206 -3.64 -8.28 -4.72
C THR A 206 -3.32 -7.67 -6.08
N ILE A 207 -2.48 -6.63 -6.11
CA ILE A 207 -2.08 -5.95 -7.35
C ILE A 207 -1.26 -6.88 -8.23
N LEU A 208 -0.36 -7.69 -7.66
CA LEU A 208 0.40 -8.68 -8.42
C LEU A 208 -0.52 -9.67 -9.15
N GLY A 209 -1.58 -10.16 -8.49
CA GLY A 209 -2.58 -11.03 -9.11
C GLY A 209 -3.42 -10.30 -10.18
N TYR A 210 -3.84 -9.08 -9.88
CA TYR A 210 -4.69 -8.29 -10.77
C TYR A 210 -3.97 -7.84 -12.05
N SER A 211 -2.76 -7.31 -11.94
CA SER A 211 -1.92 -6.85 -13.06
C SER A 211 -1.58 -7.99 -14.03
N LEU A 212 -1.39 -9.19 -13.49
CA LEU A 212 -1.07 -10.37 -14.27
C LEU A 212 -2.24 -10.81 -15.15
N ASN A 213 -3.48 -10.70 -14.67
CA ASN A 213 -4.67 -11.04 -15.46
C ASN A 213 -4.74 -10.23 -16.77
N ASP A 214 -4.47 -8.93 -16.72
CA ASP A 214 -4.48 -8.09 -17.93
C ASP A 214 -3.30 -8.43 -18.86
N THR A 215 -2.11 -8.65 -18.28
CA THR A 215 -0.92 -9.09 -19.02
C THR A 215 -1.17 -10.39 -19.79
N ILE A 216 -1.86 -11.37 -19.17
CA ILE A 216 -2.21 -12.63 -19.84
C ILE A 216 -3.07 -12.39 -21.07
N VAL A 217 -4.11 -11.55 -20.94
CA VAL A 217 -5.07 -11.30 -22.02
C VAL A 217 -4.39 -10.62 -23.20
N ILE A 218 -3.56 -9.63 -22.94
CA ILE A 218 -2.79 -8.94 -23.97
C ILE A 218 -1.82 -9.92 -24.65
N TYR A 219 -1.08 -10.72 -23.88
CA TYR A 219 -0.11 -11.68 -24.43
C TYR A 219 -0.77 -12.79 -25.24
N ASP A 220 -1.93 -13.28 -24.81
CA ASP A 220 -2.68 -14.29 -25.56
C ASP A 220 -3.23 -13.68 -26.86
N ARG A 221 -3.65 -12.41 -26.86
CA ARG A 221 -4.04 -11.75 -28.10
C ARG A 221 -2.85 -11.49 -29.04
N ILE A 222 -1.67 -11.18 -28.50
CA ILE A 222 -0.42 -11.11 -29.29
C ILE A 222 -0.10 -12.47 -29.91
N ARG A 223 -0.27 -13.56 -29.15
CA ARG A 223 -0.12 -14.93 -29.67
C ARG A 223 -1.00 -15.20 -30.86
N GLU A 224 -2.29 -14.93 -30.69
CA GLU A 224 -3.32 -15.25 -31.65
C GLU A 224 -3.08 -14.46 -32.94
N ASN A 225 -2.86 -13.14 -32.83
CA ASN A 225 -2.53 -12.31 -33.97
C ASN A 225 -1.20 -12.71 -34.63
N ARG A 226 -0.19 -13.19 -33.88
CA ARG A 226 1.07 -13.69 -34.47
C ARG A 226 0.85 -14.94 -35.33
N ARG A 227 -0.12 -15.80 -34.95
CA ARG A 227 -0.51 -16.96 -35.75
C ARG A 227 -1.35 -16.58 -36.96
N LEU A 228 -2.28 -15.63 -36.81
CA LEU A 228 -3.19 -15.20 -37.88
C LEU A 228 -2.48 -14.33 -38.94
N MET A 229 -1.63 -13.39 -38.52
CA MET A 229 -0.96 -12.42 -39.41
C MET A 229 0.38 -12.95 -39.95
N GLY A 230 0.84 -14.10 -39.47
CA GLY A 230 2.09 -14.73 -39.88
C GLY A 230 3.37 -14.11 -39.29
N PRO A 231 4.50 -14.83 -39.34
CA PRO A 231 5.74 -14.47 -38.64
C PRO A 231 6.48 -13.27 -39.21
N LYS A 232 6.18 -12.87 -40.46
CA LYS A 232 6.80 -11.71 -41.13
C LYS A 232 6.16 -10.38 -40.77
N THR A 233 5.03 -10.38 -40.06
CA THR A 233 4.36 -9.16 -39.64
C THR A 233 5.24 -8.37 -38.67
N PRO A 234 5.50 -7.06 -38.93
CA PRO A 234 6.32 -6.26 -38.05
C PRO A 234 5.70 -6.15 -36.65
N TYR A 235 6.53 -6.23 -35.61
CA TYR A 235 6.10 -6.19 -34.21
C TYR A 235 5.23 -4.97 -33.86
N ARG A 236 5.50 -3.83 -34.49
CA ARG A 236 4.69 -2.60 -34.35
C ARG A 236 3.22 -2.84 -34.67
N VAL A 237 2.94 -3.46 -35.83
CA VAL A 237 1.57 -3.71 -36.29
C VAL A 237 0.92 -4.78 -35.42
N LEU A 238 1.67 -5.84 -35.10
CA LEU A 238 1.21 -6.93 -34.23
C LEU A 238 0.76 -6.41 -32.85
N VAL A 239 1.64 -5.69 -32.15
CA VAL A 239 1.39 -5.20 -30.79
C VAL A 239 0.27 -4.18 -30.76
N ASN A 240 0.28 -3.19 -31.67
CA ASN A 240 -0.79 -2.20 -31.72
C ASN A 240 -2.15 -2.84 -31.98
N THR A 241 -2.23 -3.81 -32.90
CA THR A 241 -3.49 -4.47 -33.22
C THR A 241 -4.00 -5.28 -32.03
N SER A 242 -3.12 -6.03 -31.36
CA SER A 242 -3.47 -6.82 -30.18
C SER A 242 -3.94 -5.95 -29.01
N ILE A 243 -3.22 -4.87 -28.69
CA ILE A 243 -3.60 -3.98 -27.58
C ILE A 243 -4.94 -3.31 -27.88
N ASN A 244 -5.14 -2.75 -29.08
CA ASN A 244 -6.40 -2.09 -29.42
C ASN A 244 -7.62 -3.04 -29.36
N GLN A 245 -7.41 -4.33 -29.66
CA GLN A 245 -8.47 -5.34 -29.58
C GLN A 245 -8.84 -5.69 -28.13
N THR A 246 -7.87 -5.69 -27.21
CA THR A 246 -8.11 -6.00 -25.79
C THR A 246 -8.42 -4.77 -24.94
N PHE A 247 -8.10 -3.57 -25.43
CA PHE A 247 -8.17 -2.30 -24.68
C PHE A 247 -9.52 -2.05 -24.01
N THR A 248 -10.63 -2.24 -24.73
CA THR A 248 -11.97 -2.04 -24.17
C THR A 248 -12.24 -2.98 -22.99
N ARG A 249 -11.76 -4.23 -23.06
CA ARG A 249 -11.90 -5.19 -21.97
C ARG A 249 -11.06 -4.76 -20.76
N SER A 250 -9.79 -4.43 -20.98
CA SER A 250 -8.86 -3.99 -19.93
C SER A 250 -9.37 -2.75 -19.19
N ILE A 251 -9.89 -1.76 -19.92
CA ILE A 251 -10.53 -0.58 -19.34
C ILE A 251 -11.77 -0.95 -18.55
N ASN A 252 -12.65 -1.77 -19.10
CA ASN A 252 -13.89 -2.12 -18.40
C ASN A 252 -13.62 -2.88 -17.10
N THR A 253 -12.62 -3.77 -17.09
CA THR A 253 -12.20 -4.44 -15.85
C THR A 253 -11.58 -3.47 -14.86
N ALA A 254 -10.72 -2.54 -15.32
CA ALA A 254 -10.11 -1.51 -14.46
C ALA A 254 -11.15 -0.57 -13.85
N ILE A 255 -12.10 -0.09 -14.65
CA ILE A 255 -13.20 0.78 -14.19
C ILE A 255 -14.09 0.03 -13.19
N CYS A 256 -14.44 -1.22 -13.46
CA CYS A 256 -15.27 -2.01 -12.54
C CYS A 256 -14.58 -2.17 -11.17
N THR A 257 -13.30 -2.56 -11.16
CA THR A 257 -12.52 -2.70 -9.93
C THR A 257 -12.35 -1.36 -9.22
N PHE A 258 -12.07 -0.29 -9.96
CA PHE A 258 -11.97 1.06 -9.42
C PHE A 258 -13.29 1.52 -8.77
N LEU A 259 -14.43 1.32 -9.45
CA LEU A 259 -15.74 1.67 -8.91
C LEU A 259 -16.09 0.88 -7.65
N ALA A 260 -15.74 -0.41 -7.61
CA ALA A 260 -15.94 -1.23 -6.42
C ALA A 260 -15.13 -0.69 -5.23
N ILE A 261 -13.83 -0.44 -5.42
CA ILE A 261 -12.96 0.10 -4.36
C ILE A 261 -13.37 1.53 -3.98
N ALA A 262 -13.74 2.37 -4.96
CA ALA A 262 -14.22 3.72 -4.72
C ALA A 262 -15.53 3.73 -3.91
N THR A 263 -16.43 2.77 -4.17
CA THR A 263 -17.65 2.62 -3.38
C THR A 263 -17.32 2.25 -1.94
N VAL A 264 -16.44 1.26 -1.73
CA VAL A 264 -15.97 0.89 -0.39
C VAL A 264 -15.30 2.08 0.32
N PHE A 265 -14.49 2.87 -0.40
CA PHE A 265 -13.84 4.06 0.14
C PHE A 265 -14.85 5.15 0.53
N VAL A 266 -15.81 5.47 -0.34
CA VAL A 266 -16.84 6.49 -0.06
C VAL A 266 -17.72 6.06 1.12
N VAL A 267 -18.17 4.81 1.13
CA VAL A 267 -18.94 4.25 2.24
C VAL A 267 -18.12 4.27 3.54
N GLY A 268 -16.88 3.77 3.50
CA GLY A 268 -15.97 3.80 4.65
C GLY A 268 -15.73 5.21 5.18
N SER A 269 -15.59 6.20 4.29
CA SER A 269 -15.41 7.61 4.66
C SER A 269 -16.68 8.24 5.24
N VAL A 270 -17.85 7.98 4.65
CA VAL A 270 -19.14 8.50 5.14
C VAL A 270 -19.49 7.94 6.52
N TYR A 271 -19.24 6.65 6.74
CA TYR A 271 -19.49 5.97 8.02
C TYR A 271 -18.30 6.04 8.99
N GLN A 272 -17.19 6.66 8.59
CA GLN A 272 -15.95 6.79 9.36
C GLN A 272 -15.45 5.45 9.94
N LEU A 273 -15.50 4.42 9.11
CA LEU A 273 -14.95 3.11 9.47
C LEU A 273 -13.43 3.19 9.45
N ASN A 274 -12.80 2.91 10.59
CA ASN A 274 -11.33 2.89 10.73
C ASN A 274 -10.70 1.61 10.16
N SER A 275 -11.52 0.61 9.81
CA SER A 275 -11.13 -0.70 9.29
C SER A 275 -12.26 -1.28 8.44
N VAL A 276 -11.92 -2.03 7.39
CA VAL A 276 -12.88 -2.82 6.58
C VAL A 276 -13.15 -4.19 7.23
N VAL A 277 -12.38 -4.54 8.26
CA VAL A 277 -12.65 -5.63 9.21
C VAL A 277 -13.46 -5.12 10.38
#